data_AF-A0A4Q0AI79-F1
#
_entry.id   AF-A0A4Q0AI79-F1
#
_cell.length_a   1.000
_cell.length_b   1.000
_cell.length_c   1.000
_cell.angle_alpha   90.00
_cell.angle_beta   90.00
_cell.angle_gamma   90.00
#
_symmetry.space_group_name_H-M   'P 1'
#
loop_
_entity.id
_entity.type
_entity.pdbx_description
1 polymer ?
#
loop_
_entity_poly.entity_id
_entity_poly.type
_entity_poly.pdbx_seq_one_letter_code
_entity_poly.pdbx_strand_id
1 'polypeptide(L)'
;MAFLAQIKADSISPDGIRLTTFEATYPRIVHSEMMTHRVFSRNSASTRAIPIATQLYNLLTNPFIPEKFGVNQPGMQAYNHLSGLKHDQAVKVWLRGRDRAVTTVLELILGPERAESVLEYESSREYVSGDILLRDFNKIRSLLPKSTDTVDLADTDLLNVHKQLAGRGLEAYMWHTIVLTGTEFDNFYALRDHPEAQSEIATIARLLSQVHKDSAPKQVQYGEWHLPYVDTDEFNNVDDGIRSSSARAAAASYGRQNIKNPEKEFERYDSLRSGGHMSPLEHQATPFERREWDYIDMQRLFSLEQSKRGVISKLVAREKIAASKYSGNFKGWRQHRKFVPSEHNFGKLRAV
;
A
#
# COMPACT_ATOMS: atom_id res chain seq x y z
N MET A 1 -6.86 -14.23 -5.43
CA MET A 1 -5.69 -13.37 -5.12
C MET A 1 -4.74 -14.22 -4.33
N ALA A 2 -3.48 -14.05 -4.63
CA ALA A 2 -2.36 -14.67 -3.95
C ALA A 2 -1.31 -13.58 -3.74
N PHE A 3 -0.18 -13.96 -3.18
CA PHE A 3 0.99 -13.09 -3.19
C PHE A 3 1.32 -12.67 -4.64
N LEU A 4 1.60 -11.38 -4.82
CA LEU A 4 1.99 -10.80 -6.10
C LEU A 4 3.13 -9.82 -5.87
N ALA A 5 4.17 -9.90 -6.69
CA ALA A 5 5.20 -8.88 -6.79
C ALA A 5 5.42 -8.60 -8.28
N GLN A 6 5.18 -7.36 -8.69
CA GLN A 6 5.37 -6.93 -10.07
C GLN A 6 6.14 -5.63 -10.11
N ILE A 7 7.13 -5.54 -10.98
CA ILE A 7 7.80 -4.29 -11.29
C ILE A 7 6.91 -3.48 -12.23
N LYS A 8 6.66 -2.22 -11.86
CA LYS A 8 5.88 -1.26 -12.66
C LYS A 8 6.75 -0.21 -13.33
N ALA A 9 7.93 0.02 -12.76
CA ALA A 9 9.05 0.70 -13.41
C ALA A 9 10.33 0.33 -12.67
N ASP A 10 11.42 0.21 -13.41
CA ASP A 10 12.75 -0.09 -12.88
C ASP A 10 13.77 0.69 -13.69
N SER A 11 14.49 1.57 -13.02
CA SER A 11 15.31 2.58 -13.65
C SER A 11 16.67 2.69 -12.99
N ILE A 12 17.68 3.07 -13.76
CA ILE A 12 19.01 3.37 -13.27
C ILE A 12 19.46 4.73 -13.81
N SER A 13 19.98 5.57 -12.93
CA SER A 13 20.49 6.90 -13.30
C SER A 13 21.85 6.83 -13.99
N PRO A 14 22.34 7.91 -14.62
CA PRO A 14 23.70 7.94 -15.19
C PRO A 14 24.79 7.71 -14.13
N ASP A 15 24.51 8.02 -12.87
CA ASP A 15 25.37 7.78 -11.71
C ASP A 15 25.27 6.35 -11.15
N GLY A 16 24.55 5.45 -11.82
CA GLY A 16 24.42 4.03 -11.46
C GLY A 16 23.51 3.77 -10.27
N ILE A 17 22.63 4.71 -9.90
CA ILE A 17 21.72 4.56 -8.76
C ILE A 17 20.37 4.06 -9.25
N ARG A 18 20.00 2.85 -8.81
CA ARG A 18 18.75 2.19 -9.19
C ARG A 18 17.55 2.73 -8.39
N LEU A 19 16.43 2.94 -9.07
CA LEU A 19 15.13 3.30 -8.50
C LEU A 19 14.08 2.33 -9.05
N THR A 20 13.37 1.66 -8.15
CA THR A 20 12.41 0.61 -8.53
C THR A 20 11.06 0.88 -7.90
N THR A 21 10.00 0.75 -8.71
CA THR A 21 8.61 0.77 -8.27
C THR A 21 7.99 -0.61 -8.43
N PHE A 22 7.48 -1.15 -7.33
CA PHE A 22 6.72 -2.39 -7.26
C PHE A 22 5.24 -2.14 -7.04
N GLU A 23 4.41 -2.99 -7.62
CA GLU A 23 3.08 -3.32 -7.11
C GLU A 23 3.17 -4.66 -6.37
N ALA A 24 2.73 -4.67 -5.11
CA ALA A 24 2.81 -5.84 -4.26
C ALA A 24 1.47 -6.16 -3.63
N THR A 25 1.02 -7.42 -3.73
CA THR A 25 -0.15 -7.94 -3.02
C THR A 25 0.29 -8.95 -1.97
N TYR A 26 -0.16 -8.76 -0.73
CA TYR A 26 0.14 -9.62 0.40
C TYR A 26 -0.99 -9.54 1.45
N PRO A 27 -1.02 -10.43 2.46
CA PRO A 27 -2.05 -10.41 3.50
C PRO A 27 -2.01 -9.13 4.32
N ARG A 28 -3.17 -8.51 4.54
CA ARG A 28 -3.28 -7.23 5.27
C ARG A 28 -2.70 -7.30 6.69
N ILE A 29 -2.67 -8.48 7.30
CA ILE A 29 -2.13 -8.71 8.65
C ILE A 29 -0.65 -8.33 8.81
N VAL A 30 0.14 -8.31 7.73
CA VAL A 30 1.57 -7.91 7.77
C VAL A 30 1.84 -6.51 7.24
N HIS A 31 0.78 -5.73 7.01
CA HIS A 31 0.90 -4.39 6.44
C HIS A 31 1.62 -3.43 7.40
N SER A 32 1.37 -3.53 8.71
CA SER A 32 2.05 -2.74 9.74
C SER A 32 3.57 -2.90 9.69
N GLU A 33 4.05 -4.13 9.53
CA GLU A 33 5.45 -4.53 9.47
C GLU A 33 6.11 -4.02 8.18
N MET A 34 5.37 -4.02 7.07
CA MET A 34 5.81 -3.36 5.84
C MET A 34 5.92 -1.84 6.04
N MET A 35 5.01 -1.24 6.82
CA MET A 35 5.00 0.21 7.05
C MET A 35 6.14 0.71 7.96
N THR A 36 6.85 -0.16 8.69
CA THR A 36 8.01 0.24 9.50
C THR A 36 9.22 0.66 8.67
N HIS A 37 9.29 0.28 7.39
CA HIS A 37 10.41 0.58 6.50
C HIS A 37 10.27 1.98 5.91
N ARG A 38 10.88 2.97 6.58
CA ARG A 38 10.75 4.41 6.25
C ARG A 38 11.43 4.84 4.96
N VAL A 39 12.29 4.00 4.38
CA VAL A 39 13.04 4.29 3.15
C VAL A 39 12.18 4.23 1.88
N PHE A 40 10.95 3.72 1.97
CA PHE A 40 10.06 3.58 0.81
C PHE A 40 8.97 4.64 0.77
N SER A 41 8.67 5.07 -0.46
CA SER A 41 7.45 5.78 -0.80
C SER A 41 6.36 4.76 -1.08
N ARG A 42 5.17 5.01 -0.53
CA ARG A 42 4.13 4.00 -0.43
C ARG A 42 2.77 4.58 -0.73
N ASN A 43 2.00 3.83 -1.51
CA ASN A 43 0.57 4.05 -1.67
C ASN A 43 -0.17 2.75 -1.39
N SER A 44 -1.29 2.83 -0.70
CA SER A 44 -2.06 1.66 -0.27
C SER A 44 -3.55 1.91 -0.32
N ALA A 45 -4.30 0.86 -0.61
CA ALA A 45 -5.75 0.85 -0.54
C ALA A 45 -6.26 1.12 0.88
N SER A 46 -7.15 2.10 1.05
CA SER A 46 -7.90 2.23 2.29
C SER A 46 -9.15 1.35 2.24
N THR A 47 -9.34 0.49 3.23
CA THR A 47 -10.60 -0.25 3.45
C THR A 47 -11.80 0.69 3.55
N ARG A 48 -11.60 1.91 4.04
CA ARG A 48 -12.64 2.94 4.10
C ARG A 48 -13.10 3.43 2.71
N ALA A 49 -12.24 3.33 1.71
CA ALA A 49 -12.52 3.86 0.39
C ALA A 49 -13.19 2.82 -0.54
N ILE A 50 -13.07 1.52 -0.22
CA ILE A 50 -13.69 0.44 -0.98
C ILE A 50 -15.15 0.24 -0.53
N PRO A 51 -16.13 0.11 -1.44
CA PRO A 51 -17.52 -0.21 -1.08
C PRO A 51 -17.62 -1.51 -0.27
N ILE A 52 -18.47 -1.54 0.77
CA ILE A 52 -18.60 -2.70 1.65
C ILE A 52 -19.00 -3.96 0.86
N ALA A 53 -19.98 -3.87 -0.04
CA ALA A 53 -20.39 -5.01 -0.85
C ALA A 53 -19.22 -5.63 -1.63
N THR A 54 -18.31 -4.80 -2.17
CA THR A 54 -17.09 -5.27 -2.84
C THR A 54 -16.13 -5.96 -1.87
N GLN A 55 -15.96 -5.41 -0.66
CA GLN A 55 -15.15 -6.06 0.38
C GLN A 55 -15.72 -7.43 0.76
N LEU A 56 -17.02 -7.51 1.03
CA LEU A 56 -17.69 -8.76 1.39
C LEU A 56 -17.54 -9.82 0.30
N TYR A 57 -17.79 -9.46 -0.96
CA TYR A 57 -17.63 -10.39 -2.09
C TYR A 57 -16.21 -10.94 -2.20
N ASN A 58 -15.20 -10.06 -2.11
CA ASN A 58 -13.79 -10.47 -2.21
C ASN A 58 -13.40 -11.43 -1.07
N LEU A 59 -13.93 -11.23 0.12
CA LEU A 59 -13.66 -12.06 1.31
C LEU A 59 -14.32 -13.43 1.21
N LEU A 60 -15.55 -13.49 0.69
CA LEU A 60 -16.28 -14.74 0.53
C LEU A 60 -15.67 -15.59 -0.60
N THR A 61 -15.28 -14.97 -1.70
CA THR A 61 -14.74 -15.68 -2.88
C THR A 61 -13.25 -15.96 -2.78
N ASN A 62 -12.50 -15.12 -2.08
CA ASN A 62 -11.05 -15.15 -2.14
C ASN A 62 -10.41 -14.51 -0.87
N PRO A 63 -10.64 -15.11 0.31
CA PRO A 63 -10.05 -14.65 1.55
C PRO A 63 -8.54 -14.91 1.57
N PHE A 64 -7.83 -14.21 2.45
CA PHE A 64 -6.54 -14.67 2.91
C PHE A 64 -6.71 -15.84 3.90
N ILE A 65 -5.93 -16.89 3.67
CA ILE A 65 -5.78 -18.04 4.56
C ILE A 65 -4.28 -18.20 4.84
N PRO A 66 -3.84 -18.21 6.11
CA PRO A 66 -2.44 -18.47 6.45
C PRO A 66 -1.97 -19.79 5.86
N GLU A 67 -0.82 -19.76 5.19
CA GLU A 67 -0.20 -20.96 4.62
C GLU A 67 0.22 -21.94 5.73
N LYS A 68 0.60 -21.39 6.89
CA LYS A 68 1.06 -22.18 8.04
C LYS A 68 0.40 -21.68 9.31
N PHE A 69 -0.08 -22.61 10.12
CA PHE A 69 -0.54 -22.35 11.47
C PHE A 69 0.50 -22.83 12.46
N GLY A 70 1.14 -21.90 13.16
CA GLY A 70 2.14 -22.21 14.18
C GLY A 70 1.55 -22.99 15.36
N VAL A 71 2.31 -23.95 15.88
CA VAL A 71 1.98 -24.61 17.15
C VAL A 71 2.18 -23.61 18.28
N ASN A 72 1.20 -23.54 19.20
CA ASN A 72 1.26 -22.64 20.34
C ASN A 72 2.47 -22.93 21.23
N GLN A 73 3.31 -21.92 21.46
CA GLN A 73 4.52 -22.00 22.28
C GLN A 73 4.89 -20.59 22.82
N PRO A 74 5.68 -20.49 23.90
CA PRO A 74 6.22 -19.21 24.35
C PRO A 74 7.13 -18.55 23.32
N GLY A 75 7.19 -17.21 23.33
CA GLY A 75 8.02 -16.41 22.42
C GLY A 75 7.23 -15.79 21.26
N MET A 76 7.93 -15.10 20.37
CA MET A 76 7.32 -14.35 19.26
C MET A 76 7.10 -15.19 17.99
N GLN A 77 7.79 -16.32 17.86
CA GLN A 77 7.80 -17.13 16.64
C GLN A 77 7.35 -18.55 16.90
N ALA A 78 6.72 -19.16 15.90
CA ALA A 78 6.38 -20.58 15.90
C ALA A 78 7.40 -21.36 15.04
N TYR A 79 8.12 -22.31 15.64
CA TYR A 79 9.11 -23.13 14.94
C TYR A 79 8.47 -24.40 14.35
N ASN A 80 7.41 -24.90 15.00
CA ASN A 80 6.63 -26.03 14.55
C ASN A 80 5.28 -25.57 14.02
N HIS A 81 4.72 -26.29 13.06
CA HIS A 81 3.47 -25.95 12.40
C HIS A 81 2.50 -27.13 12.41
N LEU A 82 1.22 -26.83 12.47
CA LEU A 82 0.16 -27.83 12.30
C LEU A 82 0.22 -28.41 10.88
N SER A 83 -0.03 -29.72 10.76
CA SER A 83 -0.08 -30.45 9.50
C SER A 83 -1.26 -31.43 9.47
N GLY A 84 -1.60 -31.93 8.27
CA GLY A 84 -2.70 -32.87 8.05
C GLY A 84 -4.03 -32.38 8.61
N LEU A 85 -4.80 -33.28 9.25
CA LEU A 85 -6.14 -32.99 9.77
C LEU A 85 -6.19 -31.79 10.74
N LYS A 86 -5.13 -31.53 11.52
CA LYS A 86 -5.08 -30.38 12.44
C LYS A 86 -4.94 -29.07 11.68
N HIS A 87 -4.15 -29.06 10.60
CA HIS A 87 -4.05 -27.90 9.71
C HIS A 87 -5.40 -27.63 9.04
N ASP A 88 -6.04 -28.65 8.49
CA ASP A 88 -7.36 -28.52 7.85
C ASP A 88 -8.42 -28.00 8.82
N GLN A 89 -8.37 -28.44 10.08
CA GLN A 89 -9.24 -27.93 11.13
C GLN A 89 -8.94 -26.45 11.44
N ALA A 90 -7.67 -26.05 11.49
CA ALA A 90 -7.29 -24.65 11.71
C ALA A 90 -7.78 -23.75 10.57
N VAL A 91 -7.65 -24.19 9.31
CA VAL A 91 -8.20 -23.49 8.14
C VAL A 91 -9.72 -23.32 8.26
N LYS A 92 -10.45 -24.39 8.62
CA LYS A 92 -11.90 -24.32 8.84
C LYS A 92 -12.27 -23.31 9.93
N VAL A 93 -11.56 -23.31 11.06
CA VAL A 93 -11.79 -22.37 12.16
C VAL A 93 -11.46 -20.94 11.76
N TRP A 94 -10.39 -20.72 11.01
CA TRP A 94 -10.02 -19.41 10.46
C TRP A 94 -11.13 -18.84 9.56
N LEU A 95 -11.66 -19.65 8.65
CA LEU A 95 -12.76 -19.26 7.76
C LEU A 95 -14.07 -19.01 8.51
N ARG A 96 -14.34 -19.75 9.59
CA ARG A 96 -15.46 -19.42 10.50
C ARG A 96 -15.29 -18.07 11.17
N GLY A 97 -14.06 -17.68 11.51
CA GLY A 97 -13.74 -16.34 12.00
C GLY A 97 -14.05 -15.25 10.97
N ARG A 98 -13.71 -15.49 9.70
CA ARG A 98 -14.09 -14.62 8.58
C ARG A 98 -15.61 -14.50 8.47
N ASP A 99 -16.32 -15.62 8.50
CA ASP A 99 -17.77 -15.67 8.34
C ASP A 99 -18.47 -14.84 9.43
N ARG A 100 -18.05 -15.00 10.70
CA ARG A 100 -18.48 -14.16 11.81
C ARG A 100 -18.22 -12.68 11.55
N ALA A 101 -17.02 -12.33 11.09
CA ALA A 101 -16.69 -10.94 10.80
C ALA A 101 -17.56 -10.35 9.67
N VAL A 102 -17.91 -11.15 8.65
CA VAL A 102 -18.85 -10.75 7.60
C VAL A 102 -20.26 -10.55 8.18
N THR A 103 -20.76 -11.49 8.98
CA THR A 103 -22.06 -11.35 9.65
C THR A 103 -22.11 -10.09 10.52
N THR A 104 -21.07 -9.82 11.33
CA THR A 104 -20.99 -8.60 12.14
C THR A 104 -21.04 -7.33 11.30
N VAL A 105 -20.41 -7.31 10.12
CA VAL A 105 -20.51 -6.15 9.20
C VAL A 105 -21.95 -5.95 8.72
N LEU A 106 -22.66 -7.04 8.41
CA LEU A 106 -24.05 -6.97 7.99
C LEU A 106 -24.95 -6.48 9.12
N GLU A 107 -24.76 -6.95 10.35
CA GLU A 107 -25.47 -6.47 11.54
C GLU A 107 -25.20 -4.99 11.81
N LEU A 108 -23.95 -4.53 11.68
CA LEU A 108 -23.59 -3.12 11.87
C LEU A 108 -24.26 -2.20 10.86
N ILE A 109 -24.56 -2.69 9.65
CA ILE A 109 -25.17 -1.88 8.59
C ILE A 109 -26.70 -2.02 8.62
N LEU A 110 -27.22 -3.24 8.72
CA LEU A 110 -28.65 -3.52 8.62
C LEU A 110 -29.38 -3.41 9.96
N GLY A 111 -28.67 -3.55 11.08
CA GLY A 111 -29.25 -3.85 12.38
C GLY A 111 -29.42 -5.37 12.58
N PRO A 112 -29.32 -5.86 13.83
CA PRO A 112 -29.37 -7.30 14.12
C PRO A 112 -30.71 -7.93 13.73
N GLU A 113 -31.85 -7.35 14.12
CA GLU A 113 -33.20 -7.88 13.81
C GLU A 113 -33.44 -8.04 12.30
N ARG A 114 -33.02 -7.04 11.52
CA ARG A 114 -33.14 -7.07 10.06
C ARG A 114 -32.19 -8.09 9.43
N ALA A 115 -30.96 -8.20 9.96
CA ALA A 115 -30.01 -9.21 9.51
C ALA A 115 -30.55 -10.63 9.77
N GLU A 116 -31.08 -10.89 10.96
CA GLU A 116 -31.72 -12.17 11.34
C GLU A 116 -32.84 -12.55 10.37
N SER A 117 -33.76 -11.62 10.12
CA SER A 117 -34.89 -11.83 9.20
C SER A 117 -34.43 -12.11 7.76
N VAL A 118 -33.42 -11.40 7.28
CA VAL A 118 -32.94 -11.52 5.89
C VAL A 118 -32.12 -12.79 5.67
N LEU A 119 -31.31 -13.18 6.66
CA LEU A 119 -30.33 -14.25 6.55
C LEU A 119 -30.79 -15.54 7.24
N GLU A 120 -31.95 -15.53 7.91
CA GLU A 120 -32.59 -16.67 8.55
C GLU A 120 -31.67 -17.35 9.60
N TYR A 121 -31.17 -16.56 10.55
CA TYR A 121 -30.30 -17.02 11.66
C TYR A 121 -30.64 -16.32 12.98
N GLU A 122 -30.22 -16.91 14.11
CA GLU A 122 -30.34 -16.30 15.46
C GLU A 122 -29.06 -15.55 15.85
N SER A 123 -29.03 -14.22 15.74
CA SER A 123 -27.82 -13.39 15.92
C SER A 123 -27.20 -13.49 17.32
N SER A 124 -28.02 -13.82 18.33
CA SER A 124 -27.55 -14.00 19.71
C SER A 124 -26.78 -15.31 19.94
N ARG A 125 -26.84 -16.27 19.01
CA ARG A 125 -26.28 -17.62 19.19
C ARG A 125 -25.37 -18.08 18.08
N GLU A 126 -25.60 -17.63 16.85
CA GLU A 126 -24.92 -18.13 15.68
C GLU A 126 -24.52 -17.02 14.70
N TYR A 127 -23.79 -17.42 13.67
CA TYR A 127 -23.39 -16.58 12.56
C TYR A 127 -23.67 -17.34 11.27
N VAL A 128 -23.78 -16.60 10.18
CA VAL A 128 -24.10 -17.18 8.89
C VAL A 128 -22.82 -17.70 8.24
N SER A 129 -22.83 -18.96 7.81
CA SER A 129 -21.67 -19.55 7.12
C SER A 129 -21.37 -18.84 5.79
N GLY A 130 -20.09 -18.84 5.39
CA GLY A 130 -19.63 -18.20 4.16
C GLY A 130 -20.32 -18.72 2.89
N ASP A 131 -20.69 -20.01 2.85
CA ASP A 131 -21.36 -20.62 1.71
C ASP A 131 -22.78 -20.05 1.53
N ILE A 132 -23.52 -19.87 2.64
CA ILE A 132 -24.85 -19.25 2.64
C ILE A 132 -24.74 -17.78 2.25
N LEU A 133 -23.81 -17.05 2.86
CA LEU A 133 -23.54 -15.64 2.55
C LEU A 133 -23.19 -15.42 1.07
N LEU A 134 -22.43 -16.34 0.47
CA LEU A 134 -22.06 -16.27 -0.94
C LEU A 134 -23.23 -16.61 -1.86
N ARG A 135 -23.98 -17.68 -1.55
CA ARG A 135 -25.21 -18.07 -2.27
C ARG A 135 -26.20 -16.92 -2.33
N ASP A 136 -26.39 -16.24 -1.20
CA ASP A 136 -27.41 -15.19 -1.05
C ASP A 136 -26.81 -13.79 -1.29
N PHE A 137 -25.58 -13.70 -1.80
CA PHE A 137 -24.85 -12.43 -1.93
C PHE A 137 -25.60 -11.37 -2.76
N ASN A 138 -26.31 -11.76 -3.81
CA ASN A 138 -27.08 -10.81 -4.62
C ASN A 138 -28.25 -10.19 -3.83
N LYS A 139 -28.93 -10.98 -2.99
CA LYS A 139 -29.96 -10.50 -2.05
C LYS A 139 -29.32 -9.54 -1.05
N ILE A 140 -28.22 -9.93 -0.41
CA ILE A 140 -27.48 -9.08 0.53
C ILE A 140 -27.06 -7.76 -0.12
N ARG A 141 -26.48 -7.81 -1.32
CA ARG A 141 -26.02 -6.63 -2.05
C ARG A 141 -27.15 -5.64 -2.35
N SER A 142 -28.36 -6.12 -2.64
CA SER A 142 -29.52 -5.25 -2.87
C SER A 142 -30.01 -4.53 -1.60
N LEU A 143 -29.70 -5.07 -0.43
CA LEU A 143 -30.08 -4.49 0.86
C LEU A 143 -29.04 -3.52 1.41
N LEU A 144 -27.78 -3.63 0.98
CA LEU A 144 -26.72 -2.72 1.39
C LEU A 144 -26.87 -1.36 0.67
N PRO A 145 -26.90 -0.24 1.39
CA PRO A 145 -26.95 1.07 0.77
C PRO A 145 -25.67 1.32 -0.05
N LYS A 146 -25.81 2.01 -1.19
CA LYS A 146 -24.65 2.39 -2.04
C LYS A 146 -23.70 3.33 -1.28
N SER A 147 -24.26 4.21 -0.46
CA SER A 147 -23.57 5.06 0.50
C SER A 147 -24.42 5.17 1.76
N THR A 148 -23.80 5.11 2.93
CA THR A 148 -24.50 5.32 4.21
C THR A 148 -24.88 6.79 4.41
N ASP A 149 -24.21 7.71 3.71
CA ASP A 149 -24.42 9.17 3.82
C ASP A 149 -25.71 9.64 3.11
N THR A 150 -26.33 8.79 2.30
CA THR A 150 -27.56 9.10 1.56
C THR A 150 -28.81 8.59 2.26
N VAL A 151 -28.68 8.05 3.47
CA VAL A 151 -29.77 7.47 4.24
C VAL A 151 -30.17 8.46 5.33
N ASP A 152 -31.44 8.84 5.37
CA ASP A 152 -31.99 9.59 6.50
C ASP A 152 -32.20 8.62 7.68
N LEU A 153 -31.53 8.89 8.79
CA LEU A 153 -31.64 8.05 10.00
C LEU A 153 -33.02 8.15 10.65
N ALA A 154 -33.78 9.22 10.40
CA ALA A 154 -35.14 9.35 10.91
C ALA A 154 -36.13 8.43 10.19
N ASP A 155 -35.85 8.09 8.92
CA ASP A 155 -36.75 7.37 8.03
C ASP A 155 -36.29 5.93 7.73
N THR A 156 -35.31 5.41 8.48
CA THR A 156 -34.75 4.07 8.27
C THR A 156 -34.73 3.24 9.56
N ASP A 157 -34.93 1.94 9.41
CA ASP A 157 -34.72 0.92 10.45
C ASP A 157 -33.30 0.36 10.46
N LEU A 158 -32.45 0.81 9.52
CA LEU A 158 -31.05 0.38 9.44
C LEU A 158 -30.21 0.99 10.56
N LEU A 159 -29.32 0.20 11.16
CA LEU A 159 -28.30 0.72 12.06
C LEU A 159 -27.29 1.63 11.34
N ASN A 160 -27.05 1.38 10.04
CA ASN A 160 -26.36 2.24 9.09
C ASN A 160 -24.95 2.69 9.52
N VAL A 161 -24.18 1.84 10.22
CA VAL A 161 -22.80 2.18 10.61
C VAL A 161 -21.94 2.38 9.37
N HIS A 162 -21.31 3.56 9.28
CA HIS A 162 -20.47 3.91 8.15
C HIS A 162 -19.29 2.93 7.99
N LYS A 163 -18.94 2.62 6.74
CA LYS A 163 -17.87 1.68 6.33
C LYS A 163 -16.50 1.94 6.96
N GLN A 164 -16.26 3.15 7.45
CA GLN A 164 -15.04 3.53 8.17
C GLN A 164 -14.81 2.66 9.42
N LEU A 165 -15.88 2.21 10.06
CA LEU A 165 -15.85 1.34 11.23
C LEU A 165 -16.41 -0.05 10.92
N ALA A 166 -17.53 -0.15 10.19
CA ALA A 166 -18.18 -1.44 9.95
C ALA A 166 -17.23 -2.49 9.37
N GLY A 167 -16.41 -2.14 8.38
CA GLY A 167 -15.51 -3.07 7.68
C GLY A 167 -14.21 -3.43 8.42
N ARG A 168 -13.92 -2.85 9.59
CA ARG A 168 -12.59 -2.99 10.21
C ARG A 168 -12.28 -4.41 10.68
N GLY A 169 -13.28 -5.14 11.15
CA GLY A 169 -13.14 -6.53 11.58
C GLY A 169 -12.74 -7.49 10.45
N LEU A 170 -12.91 -7.08 9.18
CA LEU A 170 -12.58 -7.89 8.03
C LEU A 170 -11.07 -7.91 7.71
N GLU A 171 -10.29 -6.94 8.22
CA GLU A 171 -8.90 -6.72 7.78
C GLU A 171 -8.00 -7.93 8.03
N ALA A 172 -8.29 -8.79 9.01
CA ALA A 172 -7.51 -10.00 9.28
C ALA A 172 -7.54 -11.03 8.12
N TYR A 173 -8.59 -10.99 7.30
CA TYR A 173 -8.85 -11.97 6.24
C TYR A 173 -8.65 -11.39 4.83
N MET A 174 -8.15 -10.15 4.74
CA MET A 174 -8.00 -9.43 3.50
C MET A 174 -6.63 -9.64 2.86
N TRP A 175 -6.63 -9.76 1.53
CA TRP A 175 -5.47 -9.42 0.73
C TRP A 175 -5.37 -7.89 0.60
N HIS A 176 -4.15 -7.40 0.47
CA HIS A 176 -3.85 -5.98 0.40
C HIS A 176 -2.81 -5.67 -0.67
N THR A 177 -3.12 -4.73 -1.54
CA THR A 177 -2.22 -4.27 -2.60
C THR A 177 -1.66 -2.90 -2.27
N ILE A 178 -0.34 -2.75 -2.45
CA ILE A 178 0.37 -1.49 -2.31
C ILE A 178 1.23 -1.20 -3.55
N VAL A 179 1.56 0.07 -3.72
CA VAL A 179 2.65 0.54 -4.57
C VAL A 179 3.82 0.91 -3.67
N LEU A 180 5.02 0.45 -4.01
CA LEU A 180 6.24 0.63 -3.24
C LEU A 180 7.35 1.15 -4.14
N THR A 181 7.92 2.32 -3.86
CA THR A 181 9.06 2.86 -4.62
C THR A 181 10.23 3.14 -3.69
N GLY A 182 11.45 2.84 -4.13
CA GLY A 182 12.65 3.08 -3.34
C GLY A 182 13.95 2.94 -4.11
N THR A 183 15.03 3.40 -3.46
CA THR A 183 16.42 3.24 -3.94
C THR A 183 17.21 2.26 -3.06
N GLU A 184 16.71 1.94 -1.87
CA GLU A 184 17.42 1.19 -0.83
C GLU A 184 16.54 0.02 -0.36
N PHE A 185 16.73 -1.16 -0.97
CA PHE A 185 15.95 -2.38 -0.65
C PHE A 185 16.72 -3.42 0.16
N ASP A 186 18.06 -3.34 0.20
CA ASP A 186 18.91 -4.38 0.78
C ASP A 186 18.59 -4.66 2.25
N ASN A 187 18.40 -3.61 3.05
CA ASN A 187 18.03 -3.76 4.45
C ASN A 187 16.62 -4.36 4.62
N PHE A 188 15.68 -4.03 3.72
CA PHE A 188 14.35 -4.64 3.75
C PHE A 188 14.44 -6.15 3.49
N TYR A 189 15.20 -6.56 2.46
CA TYR A 189 15.41 -7.98 2.16
C TYR A 189 16.11 -8.68 3.32
N ALA A 190 17.19 -8.11 3.86
CA ALA A 190 17.94 -8.70 4.97
C ALA A 190 17.08 -8.91 6.23
N LEU A 191 16.17 -7.98 6.54
CA LEU A 191 15.32 -8.07 7.73
C LEU A 191 14.07 -8.94 7.52
N ARG A 192 13.53 -8.98 6.29
CA ARG A 192 12.21 -9.57 6.04
C ARG A 192 12.29 -10.91 5.33
N ASP A 193 13.26 -11.15 4.46
CA ASP A 193 13.60 -12.51 4.02
C ASP A 193 14.53 -13.16 5.06
N HIS A 194 13.99 -13.38 6.26
CA HIS A 194 14.72 -13.92 7.40
C HIS A 194 13.89 -15.02 8.08
N PRO A 195 14.50 -16.10 8.61
CA PRO A 195 13.76 -17.17 9.28
C PRO A 195 12.93 -16.73 10.49
N GLU A 196 13.33 -15.65 11.16
CA GLU A 196 12.60 -15.08 12.31
C GLU A 196 11.57 -14.02 11.90
N ALA A 197 11.47 -13.68 10.62
CA ALA A 197 10.38 -12.84 10.14
C ALA A 197 9.10 -13.68 10.04
N GLN A 198 7.96 -13.05 10.30
CA GLN A 198 6.67 -13.68 10.09
C GLN A 198 6.57 -14.18 8.63
N SER A 199 6.01 -15.39 8.44
CA SER A 199 6.05 -16.09 7.16
C SER A 199 5.49 -15.30 5.99
N GLU A 200 4.41 -14.55 6.19
CA GLU A 200 3.74 -13.78 5.15
C GLU A 200 4.59 -12.61 4.65
N ILE A 201 5.27 -11.86 5.55
CA ILE A 201 6.14 -10.77 5.13
C ILE A 201 7.43 -11.31 4.48
N ALA A 202 7.92 -12.46 4.94
CA ALA A 202 9.07 -13.13 4.33
C ALA A 202 8.76 -13.58 2.91
N THR A 203 7.58 -14.14 2.67
CA THR A 203 7.15 -14.56 1.33
C THR A 203 7.11 -13.38 0.35
N ILE A 204 6.48 -12.25 0.71
CA ILE A 204 6.49 -11.09 -0.19
C ILE A 204 7.88 -10.48 -0.35
N ALA A 205 8.72 -10.47 0.70
CA ALA A 205 10.09 -9.98 0.60
C ALA A 205 10.94 -10.83 -0.37
N ARG A 206 10.80 -12.15 -0.34
CA ARG A 206 11.43 -13.07 -1.31
C ARG A 206 10.98 -12.80 -2.73
N LEU A 207 9.67 -12.69 -2.94
CA LEU A 207 9.11 -12.43 -4.28
C LEU A 207 9.62 -11.10 -4.82
N LEU A 208 9.59 -10.04 -4.01
CA LEU A 208 10.15 -8.73 -4.37
C LEU A 208 11.65 -8.83 -4.69
N SER A 209 12.43 -9.53 -3.87
CA SER A 209 13.88 -9.72 -4.10
C SER A 209 14.14 -10.46 -5.41
N GLN A 210 13.37 -11.51 -5.70
CA GLN A 210 13.51 -12.31 -6.91
C GLN A 210 13.21 -11.46 -8.16
N VAL A 211 12.05 -10.82 -8.23
CA VAL A 211 11.71 -9.99 -9.40
C VAL A 211 12.67 -8.80 -9.56
N HIS A 212 13.24 -8.28 -8.46
CA HIS A 212 14.21 -7.21 -8.49
C HIS A 212 15.58 -7.66 -9.03
N LYS A 213 16.01 -8.87 -8.69
CA LYS A 213 17.24 -9.49 -9.21
C LYS A 213 17.12 -9.85 -10.69
N ASP A 214 15.95 -10.35 -11.09
CA ASP A 214 15.71 -10.81 -12.46
C ASP A 214 15.47 -9.64 -13.44
N SER A 215 15.15 -8.45 -12.93
CA SER A 215 14.90 -7.27 -13.75
C SER A 215 16.17 -6.55 -14.17
N ALA A 216 16.22 -6.13 -15.44
CA ALA A 216 17.23 -5.24 -15.98
C ALA A 216 16.69 -3.80 -15.98
N PRO A 217 17.27 -2.87 -15.19
CA PRO A 217 16.77 -1.50 -15.10
C PRO A 217 16.97 -0.72 -16.40
N LYS A 218 16.00 0.10 -16.78
CA LYS A 218 16.09 1.02 -17.91
C LYS A 218 16.98 2.21 -17.54
N GLN A 219 17.91 2.57 -18.43
CA GLN A 219 18.67 3.82 -18.28
C GLN A 219 17.73 5.02 -18.39
N VAL A 220 17.83 5.95 -17.44
CA VAL A 220 17.08 7.21 -17.42
C VAL A 220 18.09 8.34 -17.32
N GLN A 221 18.18 9.17 -18.35
CA GLN A 221 19.14 10.26 -18.44
C GLN A 221 18.74 11.44 -17.55
N TYR A 222 19.66 12.39 -17.36
CA TYR A 222 19.34 13.65 -16.67
C TYR A 222 18.19 14.39 -17.36
N GLY A 223 17.19 14.80 -16.59
CA GLY A 223 15.97 15.44 -17.10
C GLY A 223 14.87 14.47 -17.56
N GLU A 224 15.19 13.18 -17.74
CA GLU A 224 14.19 12.13 -17.97
C GLU A 224 13.60 11.64 -16.64
N TRP A 225 12.54 10.83 -16.73
CA TRP A 225 11.72 10.46 -15.58
C TRP A 225 11.46 8.97 -15.46
N HIS A 226 11.51 8.50 -14.22
CA HIS A 226 10.94 7.23 -13.79
C HIS A 226 9.42 7.40 -13.63
N LEU A 227 8.64 6.75 -14.50
CA LEU A 227 7.18 6.90 -14.57
C LEU A 227 6.48 5.54 -14.46
N PRO A 228 6.21 5.02 -13.25
CA PRO A 228 5.48 3.76 -13.08
C PRO A 228 4.07 3.84 -13.68
N TYR A 229 3.59 2.74 -14.25
CA TYR A 229 2.27 2.62 -14.92
C TYR A 229 2.09 3.44 -16.20
N VAL A 230 3.16 4.00 -16.76
CA VAL A 230 3.13 4.70 -18.04
C VAL A 230 4.06 3.97 -18.98
N ASP A 231 3.55 3.59 -20.16
CA ASP A 231 4.35 2.90 -21.15
C ASP A 231 5.34 3.86 -21.82
N THR A 232 6.40 3.31 -22.43
CA THR A 232 7.33 4.13 -23.22
C THR A 232 6.57 4.75 -24.39
N ASP A 233 6.80 6.05 -24.63
CA ASP A 233 6.15 6.84 -25.68
C ASP A 233 4.62 6.99 -25.58
N GLU A 234 4.02 6.68 -24.42
CA GLU A 234 2.57 6.86 -24.23
C GLU A 234 2.15 8.33 -24.30
N PHE A 235 3.04 9.26 -23.95
CA PHE A 235 2.78 10.70 -23.95
C PHE A 235 3.89 11.46 -24.68
N ASN A 236 3.51 12.48 -25.43
CA ASN A 236 4.45 13.35 -26.17
C ASN A 236 5.20 14.35 -25.29
N ASN A 237 4.70 14.59 -24.08
CA ASN A 237 5.34 15.48 -23.12
C ASN A 237 5.41 14.82 -21.74
N VAL A 238 6.42 15.22 -20.98
CA VAL A 238 6.74 14.63 -19.68
C VAL A 238 5.70 14.96 -18.61
N ASP A 239 5.07 16.13 -18.67
CA ASP A 239 4.11 16.57 -17.66
C ASP A 239 2.86 15.67 -17.66
N ASP A 240 2.31 15.36 -18.83
CA ASP A 240 1.21 14.41 -18.98
C ASP A 240 1.58 13.02 -18.46
N GLY A 241 2.80 12.55 -18.77
CA GLY A 241 3.33 11.29 -18.25
C GLY A 241 3.40 11.28 -16.71
N ILE A 242 3.86 12.36 -16.09
CA ILE A 242 3.91 12.51 -14.63
C ILE A 242 2.49 12.50 -14.03
N ARG A 243 1.56 13.25 -14.62
CA ARG A 243 0.16 13.34 -14.17
C ARG A 243 -0.51 11.97 -14.22
N SER A 244 -0.42 11.28 -15.36
CA SER A 244 -0.99 9.95 -15.55
C SER A 244 -0.34 8.92 -14.63
N SER A 245 1.00 8.91 -14.50
CA SER A 245 1.70 8.01 -13.59
C SER A 245 1.25 8.20 -12.14
N SER A 246 1.14 9.45 -11.67
CA SER A 246 0.67 9.80 -10.32
C SER A 246 -0.77 9.33 -10.10
N ALA A 247 -1.65 9.60 -11.07
CA ALA A 247 -3.06 9.23 -11.00
C ALA A 247 -3.30 7.72 -11.05
N ARG A 248 -2.48 6.97 -11.80
CA ARG A 248 -2.51 5.50 -11.86
C ARG A 248 -1.93 4.87 -10.61
N ALA A 249 -0.85 5.42 -10.05
CA ALA A 249 -0.36 5.02 -8.73
C ALA A 249 -1.44 5.20 -7.65
N ALA A 250 -2.23 6.29 -7.71
CA ALA A 250 -3.40 6.48 -6.84
C ALA A 250 -4.51 5.45 -7.09
N ALA A 251 -4.72 5.03 -8.34
CA ALA A 251 -5.73 4.03 -8.69
C ALA A 251 -5.33 2.58 -8.42
N ALA A 252 -4.04 2.28 -8.24
CA ALA A 252 -3.57 0.93 -7.89
C ALA A 252 -4.18 0.47 -6.55
N SER A 253 -4.39 1.41 -5.64
CA SER A 253 -5.14 1.26 -4.39
C SER A 253 -6.61 0.82 -4.58
N TYR A 254 -7.15 0.85 -5.79
CA TYR A 254 -8.52 0.42 -6.12
C TYR A 254 -8.58 -0.66 -7.20
N GLY A 255 -7.44 -1.18 -7.65
CA GLY A 255 -7.37 -2.12 -8.77
C GLY A 255 -7.81 -1.50 -10.11
N ARG A 256 -7.66 -0.18 -10.28
CA ARG A 256 -8.08 0.57 -11.47
C ARG A 256 -6.93 1.20 -12.26
N GLN A 257 -5.69 0.94 -11.87
CA GLN A 257 -4.48 1.49 -12.47
C GLN A 257 -4.30 1.13 -13.96
N ASN A 258 -4.91 0.04 -14.42
CA ASN A 258 -4.86 -0.39 -15.82
C ASN A 258 -5.95 0.23 -16.70
N ILE A 259 -6.91 0.97 -16.11
CA ILE A 259 -7.96 1.66 -16.87
C ILE A 259 -7.40 3.00 -17.33
N LYS A 260 -6.94 3.05 -18.59
CA LYS A 260 -6.36 4.25 -19.18
C LYS A 260 -7.45 5.23 -19.60
N ASN A 261 -7.46 6.40 -18.99
CA ASN A 261 -8.31 7.53 -19.38
C ASN A 261 -7.61 8.84 -18.96
N PRO A 262 -6.85 9.49 -19.86
CA PRO A 262 -6.03 10.65 -19.53
C PRO A 262 -6.82 11.81 -18.90
N GLU A 263 -8.03 12.10 -19.40
CA GLU A 263 -8.88 13.17 -18.86
C GLU A 263 -9.18 12.94 -17.37
N LYS A 264 -9.70 11.76 -17.00
CA LYS A 264 -9.99 11.40 -15.59
C LYS A 264 -8.73 11.23 -14.74
N GLU A 265 -7.62 10.86 -15.37
CA GLU A 265 -6.32 10.77 -14.69
C GLU A 265 -5.83 12.16 -14.31
N PHE A 266 -5.93 13.14 -15.19
CA PHE A 266 -5.52 14.51 -14.94
C PHE A 266 -6.39 15.19 -13.88
N GLU A 267 -7.72 15.02 -13.97
CA GLU A 267 -8.64 15.46 -12.92
C GLU A 267 -8.28 14.88 -11.55
N ARG A 268 -7.96 13.58 -11.50
CA ARG A 268 -7.51 12.93 -10.26
C ARG A 268 -6.19 13.51 -9.78
N TYR A 269 -5.22 13.72 -10.66
CA TYR A 269 -3.94 14.32 -10.30
C TYR A 269 -4.13 15.71 -9.66
N ASP A 270 -4.95 16.57 -10.29
CA ASP A 270 -5.23 17.91 -9.78
C ASP A 270 -5.96 17.87 -8.43
N SER A 271 -6.91 16.95 -8.26
CA SER A 271 -7.60 16.70 -6.99
C SER A 271 -6.64 16.20 -5.89
N LEU A 272 -5.71 15.30 -6.21
CA LEU A 272 -4.70 14.82 -5.25
C LEU A 272 -3.80 15.96 -4.79
N ARG A 273 -3.35 16.81 -5.73
CA ARG A 273 -2.47 17.93 -5.45
C ARG A 273 -3.17 19.00 -4.60
N SER A 274 -4.38 19.38 -4.98
CA SER A 274 -5.18 20.40 -4.27
C SER A 274 -5.78 19.89 -2.94
N GLY A 275 -5.99 18.58 -2.80
CA GLY A 275 -6.49 17.95 -1.58
C GLY A 275 -5.41 17.64 -0.54
N GLY A 276 -4.12 17.80 -0.88
CA GLY A 276 -3.02 17.44 0.03
C GLY A 276 -2.71 15.94 0.07
N HIS A 277 -3.24 15.16 -0.85
CA HIS A 277 -3.00 13.72 -0.96
C HIS A 277 -1.71 13.43 -1.73
N MET A 278 -0.57 13.65 -1.06
CA MET A 278 0.74 13.70 -1.71
C MET A 278 1.40 12.35 -1.98
N SER A 279 1.00 11.27 -1.31
CA SER A 279 1.67 9.97 -1.45
C SER A 279 1.73 9.42 -2.89
N PRO A 280 0.71 9.60 -3.76
CA PRO A 280 0.81 9.11 -5.13
C PRO A 280 1.85 9.86 -5.99
N LEU A 281 2.23 11.08 -5.60
CA LEU A 281 3.22 11.91 -6.29
C LEU A 281 4.66 11.58 -5.84
N GLU A 282 4.86 10.60 -4.96
CA GLU A 282 6.19 10.19 -4.49
C GLU A 282 6.81 9.09 -5.35
N HIS A 283 6.04 8.49 -6.27
CA HIS A 283 6.48 7.35 -7.06
C HIS A 283 7.20 7.75 -8.35
N GLN A 284 6.97 8.97 -8.84
CA GLN A 284 7.64 9.53 -10.01
C GLN A 284 8.88 10.28 -9.55
N ALA A 285 9.99 10.12 -10.27
CA ALA A 285 11.22 10.83 -9.95
C ALA A 285 12.11 11.04 -11.18
N THR A 286 12.96 12.05 -11.11
CA THR A 286 14.03 12.30 -12.08
C THR A 286 15.40 12.15 -11.41
N PRO A 287 16.45 11.66 -12.10
CA PRO A 287 17.79 11.61 -11.54
C PRO A 287 18.28 12.99 -11.10
N PHE A 288 19.13 13.03 -10.08
CA PHE A 288 19.90 14.25 -9.78
C PHE A 288 20.74 14.62 -10.99
N GLU A 289 20.74 15.88 -11.38
CA GLU A 289 21.62 16.39 -12.43
C GLU A 289 23.08 16.42 -11.98
N ARG A 290 24.01 16.47 -12.94
CA ARG A 290 25.45 16.54 -12.65
C ARG A 290 25.80 17.70 -11.69
N ARG A 291 25.19 18.87 -11.89
CA ARG A 291 25.40 20.04 -11.02
C ARG A 291 24.98 19.81 -9.56
N GLU A 292 24.00 18.95 -9.31
CA GLU A 292 23.58 18.60 -7.96
C GLU A 292 24.64 17.74 -7.27
N TRP A 293 25.22 16.78 -7.99
CA TRP A 293 26.35 15.99 -7.48
C TRP A 293 27.57 16.84 -7.20
N ASP A 294 27.92 17.76 -8.10
CA ASP A 294 29.04 18.68 -7.90
C ASP A 294 28.80 19.55 -6.64
N TYR A 295 27.57 20.02 -6.42
CA TYR A 295 27.19 20.73 -5.20
C TYR A 295 27.29 19.86 -3.94
N ILE A 296 26.81 18.61 -4.00
CA ILE A 296 26.89 17.65 -2.90
C ILE A 296 28.35 17.37 -2.52
N ASP A 297 29.24 17.23 -3.49
CA ASP A 297 30.66 17.01 -3.25
C ASP A 297 31.34 18.25 -2.63
N MET A 298 30.98 19.46 -3.07
CA MET A 298 31.43 20.69 -2.40
C MET A 298 30.97 20.75 -0.94
N GLN A 299 29.70 20.46 -0.66
CA GLN A 299 29.15 20.41 0.70
C GLN A 299 29.86 19.35 1.56
N ARG A 300 30.23 18.21 0.97
CA ARG A 300 30.99 17.17 1.63
C ARG A 300 32.37 17.64 2.04
N LEU A 301 33.14 18.23 1.12
CA LEU A 301 34.48 18.75 1.41
C LEU A 301 34.42 19.80 2.51
N PHE A 302 33.45 20.72 2.43
CA PHE A 302 33.24 21.75 3.44
C PHE A 302 32.90 21.17 4.82
N SER A 303 31.99 20.19 4.88
CA SER A 303 31.60 19.52 6.12
C SER A 303 32.77 18.77 6.76
N LEU A 304 33.60 18.12 5.96
CA LEU A 304 34.81 17.44 6.45
C LEU A 304 35.83 18.44 7.00
N GLU A 305 36.03 19.57 6.33
CA GLU A 305 36.95 20.62 6.79
C GLU A 305 36.48 21.26 8.10
N GLN A 306 35.19 21.57 8.22
CA GLN A 306 34.60 22.04 9.48
C GLN A 306 34.81 21.03 10.61
N SER A 307 34.68 19.74 10.32
CA SER A 307 34.92 18.69 11.31
C SER A 307 36.38 18.61 11.73
N LYS A 308 37.33 18.72 10.78
CA LYS A 308 38.78 18.74 11.07
C LYS A 308 39.17 19.93 11.95
N ARG A 309 38.55 21.09 11.75
CA ARG A 309 38.76 22.30 12.55
C ARG A 309 38.03 22.30 13.89
N GLY A 310 37.28 21.24 14.21
CA GLY A 310 36.52 21.15 15.47
C GLY A 310 35.25 22.00 15.51
N VAL A 311 34.83 22.59 14.39
CA VAL A 311 33.60 23.42 14.31
C VAL A 311 32.34 22.56 14.44
N ILE A 312 32.36 21.35 13.86
CA ILE A 312 31.29 20.36 14.00
C ILE A 312 31.86 18.98 14.37
N SER A 313 31.05 18.15 15.03
CA SER A 313 31.47 16.79 15.34
C SER A 313 31.58 15.92 14.08
N LYS A 314 32.38 14.84 14.15
CA LYS A 314 32.49 13.84 13.08
C LYS A 314 31.13 13.22 12.73
N LEU A 315 30.28 13.02 13.74
CA LEU A 315 28.93 12.49 13.56
C LEU A 315 28.07 13.45 12.73
N VAL A 316 28.03 14.73 13.10
CA VAL A 316 27.26 15.76 12.38
C VAL A 316 27.73 15.89 10.93
N ALA A 317 29.04 15.88 10.70
CA ALA A 317 29.58 15.91 9.34
C ALA A 317 29.11 14.69 8.52
N ARG A 318 29.19 13.48 9.10
CA ARG A 318 28.74 12.24 8.44
C ARG A 318 27.24 12.28 8.13
N GLU A 319 26.40 12.73 9.06
CA GLU A 319 24.95 12.83 8.86
C GLU A 319 24.58 13.83 7.78
N LYS A 320 25.21 15.02 7.77
CA LYS A 320 25.01 16.03 6.71
C LYS A 320 25.38 15.49 5.33
N ILE A 321 26.53 14.81 5.21
CA ILE A 321 27.00 14.20 3.96
C ILE A 321 26.09 13.08 3.49
N ALA A 322 25.55 12.28 4.42
CA ALA A 322 24.63 11.21 4.07
C ALA A 322 23.30 11.80 3.57
N ALA A 323 22.74 12.76 4.30
CA ALA A 323 21.45 13.39 3.98
C ALA A 323 21.47 14.16 2.66
N SER A 324 22.59 14.80 2.30
CA SER A 324 22.69 15.60 1.06
C SER A 324 22.52 14.77 -0.21
N LYS A 325 22.69 13.45 -0.14
CA LYS A 325 22.50 12.55 -1.29
C LYS A 325 21.05 12.15 -1.51
N TYR A 326 20.13 12.58 -0.66
CA TYR A 326 18.72 12.16 -0.71
C TYR A 326 17.80 13.34 -1.02
N SER A 327 16.75 13.08 -1.80
CA SER A 327 15.58 13.94 -1.90
C SER A 327 14.37 13.17 -1.36
N GLY A 328 13.86 13.61 -0.22
CA GLY A 328 12.93 12.77 0.56
C GLY A 328 13.64 11.49 0.99
N ASN A 329 13.11 10.35 0.56
CA ASN A 329 13.64 9.02 0.86
C ASN A 329 14.36 8.36 -0.33
N PHE A 330 14.57 9.06 -1.45
CA PHE A 330 15.31 8.52 -2.59
C PHE A 330 16.71 9.10 -2.67
N LYS A 331 17.71 8.24 -2.80
CA LYS A 331 19.11 8.61 -2.99
C LYS A 331 19.36 8.95 -4.46
N GLY A 332 19.92 10.11 -4.78
CA GLY A 332 20.30 10.47 -6.14
C GLY A 332 19.14 10.65 -7.13
N TRP A 333 17.91 10.72 -6.63
CA TRP A 333 16.69 10.91 -7.40
C TRP A 333 15.82 11.95 -6.70
N ARG A 334 15.15 12.82 -7.47
CA ARG A 334 14.24 13.84 -6.98
C ARG A 334 12.79 13.44 -7.26
N GLN A 335 12.03 13.22 -6.19
CA GLN A 335 10.61 12.87 -6.24
C GLN A 335 9.75 13.99 -6.80
N HIS A 336 8.72 13.66 -7.60
CA HIS A 336 7.77 14.63 -8.14
C HIS A 336 7.09 15.47 -7.04
N ARG A 337 6.74 14.84 -5.91
CA ARG A 337 6.22 15.54 -4.71
C ARG A 337 7.04 16.77 -4.32
N LYS A 338 8.37 16.75 -4.49
CA LYS A 338 9.26 17.86 -4.11
C LYS A 338 9.15 19.10 -4.99
N PHE A 339 8.50 18.97 -6.14
CA PHE A 339 8.17 20.10 -7.01
C PHE A 339 6.82 20.74 -6.66
N VAL A 340 6.04 20.14 -5.76
CA VAL A 340 4.78 20.73 -5.30
C VAL A 340 5.06 21.86 -4.30
N PRO A 341 4.56 23.09 -4.53
CA PRO A 341 4.74 24.19 -3.60
C PRO A 341 4.22 23.83 -2.20
N SER A 342 4.99 24.16 -1.17
CA SER A 342 4.62 23.90 0.24
C SER A 342 4.31 22.42 0.56
N GLU A 343 4.87 21.45 -0.17
CA GLU A 343 4.64 20.01 0.08
C GLU A 343 4.95 19.54 1.51
N HIS A 344 5.88 20.24 2.17
CA HIS A 344 6.29 19.99 3.54
C HIS A 344 5.25 20.47 4.58
N ASN A 345 4.38 21.42 4.22
CA ASN A 345 3.34 21.96 5.08
C ASN A 345 2.15 22.45 4.23
N PHE A 346 1.24 21.51 3.96
CA PHE A 346 0.03 21.78 3.18
C PHE A 346 -0.89 22.82 3.83
N GLY A 347 -0.81 23.03 5.15
CA GLY A 347 -1.56 24.07 5.86
C GLY A 347 -1.24 25.48 5.37
N LYS A 348 -0.03 25.72 4.83
CA LYS A 348 0.36 27.02 4.26
C LYS A 348 -0.42 27.39 3.00
N LEU A 349 -0.99 26.42 2.29
CA LEU A 349 -1.79 26.68 1.08
C LEU A 349 -3.25 27.07 1.38
N ARG A 350 -3.73 26.83 2.60
CA ARG A 350 -5.08 27.22 3.05
C ARG A 350 -5.13 28.61 3.70
N ALA A 351 -3.97 29.22 3.94
CA ALA A 351 -3.82 30.53 4.59
C ALA A 351 -3.71 31.69 3.58
N VAL A 352 -3.97 31.42 2.31
CA VAL A 352 -4.11 32.36 1.19
C VAL A 352 -5.52 32.18 0.65
#